data_AF-A0A965EHW5-F1
#
_entry.id   AF-A0A965EHW5-F1
#
_cell.length_a   1.000
_cell.length_b   1.000
_cell.length_c   1.000
_cell.angle_alpha   90.00
_cell.angle_beta   90.00
_cell.angle_gamma   90.00
#
_symmetry.space_group_name_H-M   'P 1'
#
loop_
_entity.id
_entity.type
_entity.pdbx_description
1 polymer ?
#
loop_
_entity_poly.entity_id
_entity_poly.type
_entity_poly.pdbx_seq_one_letter_code
_entity_poly.pdbx_strand_id
1 'polypeptide(L)'
;MNKGFLKSILYYSIGLVLAGLSYWILGHPYIHAPGLHHIIILLTFIGGLLWLIVATTQYFTGRRTEKLKGIIYTKLAMSLGFILFMVYIIRETTDNSGFKKKEDEITIEESGDTTTMYHDGSPVYVKVRDSVLLNFIDLTKVNWDNVERIKK
;
A
#
# COMPACT_ATOMS: atom_id res chain seq x y z
N MET A 1 -30.98 -20.22 6.57
CA MET A 1 -29.95 -19.37 5.93
C MET A 1 -29.87 -17.94 6.49
N ASN A 2 -30.98 -17.18 6.51
CA ASN A 2 -30.98 -15.71 6.73
C ASN A 2 -30.26 -15.22 8.01
N LYS A 3 -30.42 -15.91 9.14
CA LYS A 3 -29.78 -15.50 10.41
C LYS A 3 -28.25 -15.61 10.40
N GLY A 4 -27.69 -16.62 9.73
CA GLY A 4 -26.24 -16.82 9.64
C GLY A 4 -25.58 -15.84 8.67
N PHE A 5 -26.25 -15.62 7.54
CA PHE A 5 -25.89 -14.61 6.55
C PHE A 5 -25.89 -13.20 7.17
N LEU A 6 -26.99 -12.79 7.80
CA LEU A 6 -27.14 -11.46 8.40
C LEU A 6 -26.08 -11.21 9.47
N LYS A 7 -25.78 -12.21 10.33
CA LYS A 7 -24.73 -12.10 11.34
C LYS A 7 -23.35 -11.90 10.71
N SER A 8 -23.09 -12.55 9.59
CA SER A 8 -21.81 -12.46 8.89
C SER A 8 -21.65 -11.12 8.18
N ILE A 9 -22.70 -10.62 7.52
CA ILE A 9 -22.71 -9.27 6.94
C ILE A 9 -22.51 -8.22 8.02
N LEU A 10 -23.28 -8.29 9.11
CA LEU A 10 -23.18 -7.31 10.19
C LEU A 10 -21.75 -7.21 10.74
N TYR A 11 -21.07 -8.34 10.89
CA TYR A 11 -19.66 -8.37 11.31
C TYR A 11 -18.75 -7.57 10.35
N TYR A 12 -18.87 -7.79 9.05
CA TYR A 12 -18.05 -7.07 8.07
C TYR A 12 -18.45 -5.60 7.95
N SER A 13 -19.75 -5.29 8.01
CA SER A 13 -20.24 -3.91 8.04
C SER A 13 -19.69 -3.13 9.22
N ILE A 14 -19.65 -3.73 10.42
CA ILE A 14 -19.05 -3.08 11.61
C ILE A 14 -17.57 -2.81 11.38
N GLY A 15 -16.80 -3.80 10.89
CA GLY A 15 -15.38 -3.62 10.60
C GLY A 15 -15.12 -2.52 9.56
N LEU A 16 -15.95 -2.44 8.53
CA LEU A 16 -15.86 -1.42 7.48
C LEU A 16 -16.22 -0.02 7.99
N VAL A 17 -17.27 0.10 8.82
CA VAL A 17 -17.64 1.36 9.47
C VAL A 17 -16.52 1.84 10.40
N LEU A 18 -15.94 0.94 11.20
CA LEU A 18 -14.82 1.27 12.08
C LEU A 18 -13.58 1.72 11.29
N ALA A 19 -13.27 1.05 10.18
CA ALA A 19 -12.18 1.47 9.30
C ALA A 19 -12.44 2.85 8.68
N GLY A 20 -13.67 3.10 8.20
CA GLY A 20 -14.06 4.39 7.65
C GLY A 20 -14.00 5.53 8.66
N LEU A 21 -14.47 5.30 9.90
CA LEU A 21 -14.35 6.26 10.99
C LEU A 21 -12.89 6.52 11.36
N SER A 22 -12.07 5.48 11.41
CA SER A 22 -10.63 5.62 11.66
C SER A 22 -9.95 6.46 10.57
N TYR A 23 -10.30 6.26 9.31
CA TYR A 23 -9.79 7.06 8.20
C TYR A 23 -10.26 8.52 8.31
N TRP A 24 -11.53 8.75 8.65
CA TRP A 24 -12.07 10.11 8.76
C TRP A 24 -11.45 10.93 9.90
N ILE A 25 -11.20 10.30 11.05
CA ILE A 25 -10.67 10.98 12.24
C ILE A 25 -9.16 11.19 12.13
N LEU A 26 -8.41 10.18 11.72
CA LEU A 26 -6.94 10.22 11.74
C LEU A 26 -6.33 10.59 10.38
N GLY A 27 -7.10 10.48 9.30
CA GLY A 27 -6.62 10.68 7.94
C GLY A 27 -5.55 9.67 7.53
N HIS A 28 -4.71 10.10 6.60
CA HIS A 28 -3.52 9.36 6.17
C HIS A 28 -2.27 10.21 6.50
N PRO A 29 -1.81 10.21 7.77
CA PRO A 29 -0.72 11.10 8.20
C PRO A 29 0.63 10.73 7.58
N TYR A 30 0.74 9.54 6.98
CA TYR A 30 1.97 9.05 6.35
C TYR A 30 1.63 8.23 5.09
N ILE A 31 2.23 8.59 3.94
CA ILE A 31 1.92 7.99 2.63
C ILE A 31 2.60 6.61 2.45
N HIS A 32 3.66 6.33 3.20
CA HIS A 32 4.49 5.14 2.99
C HIS A 32 4.22 3.99 3.98
N ALA A 33 3.29 4.17 4.93
CA ALA A 33 2.95 3.14 5.92
C ALA A 33 1.45 2.85 5.92
N PRO A 34 1.03 1.59 6.17
CA PRO A 34 -0.38 1.26 6.28
C PRO A 34 -1.01 2.04 7.44
N GLY A 35 -1.99 2.88 7.13
CA GLY A 35 -2.75 3.62 8.14
C GLY A 35 -3.60 2.70 9.03
N LEU A 36 -4.06 3.21 10.18
CA LEU A 36 -4.85 2.44 11.15
C LEU A 36 -6.08 1.74 10.53
N HIS A 37 -6.74 2.39 9.58
CA HIS A 37 -7.87 1.83 8.84
C HIS A 37 -7.50 0.56 8.06
N HIS A 38 -6.30 0.47 7.47
CA HIS A 38 -5.80 -0.75 6.83
C HIS A 38 -5.65 -1.89 7.83
N ILE A 39 -5.13 -1.59 9.03
CA ILE A 39 -4.99 -2.56 10.11
C ILE A 39 -6.35 -3.08 10.56
N ILE A 40 -7.35 -2.20 10.71
CA ILE A 40 -8.72 -2.58 11.08
C ILE A 40 -9.34 -3.52 10.03
N ILE A 41 -9.19 -3.19 8.74
CA ILE A 41 -9.68 -4.04 7.64
C ILE A 41 -9.00 -5.41 7.71
N LEU A 42 -7.67 -5.45 7.84
CA LEU A 42 -6.91 -6.68 7.93
C LEU A 42 -7.38 -7.57 9.10
N LEU A 43 -7.51 -6.99 10.30
CA LEU A 43 -7.97 -7.70 11.49
C LEU A 43 -9.40 -8.22 11.32
N THR A 44 -10.28 -7.46 10.66
CA THR A 44 -11.65 -7.90 10.35
C THR A 44 -11.63 -9.13 9.44
N PHE A 45 -10.75 -9.18 8.45
CA PHE A 45 -10.63 -10.34 7.58
C PHE A 45 -10.00 -11.55 8.28
N ILE A 46 -8.97 -11.35 9.11
CA ILE A 46 -8.37 -12.43 9.92
C ILE A 46 -9.40 -13.03 10.88
N GLY A 47 -10.12 -12.19 11.62
CA GLY A 47 -11.19 -12.64 12.53
C GLY A 47 -12.32 -13.35 11.78
N GLY A 48 -12.66 -12.87 10.58
CA GLY A 48 -13.60 -13.55 9.67
C GLY A 48 -13.12 -14.94 9.25
N LEU A 49 -11.84 -15.09 8.92
CA LEU A 49 -11.23 -16.35 8.52
C LEU A 49 -11.19 -17.36 9.68
N LEU A 50 -10.77 -16.92 10.87
CA LEU A 50 -10.79 -17.76 12.07
C LEU A 50 -12.21 -18.25 12.37
N TRP A 51 -13.19 -17.37 12.24
CA TRP A 51 -14.59 -17.75 12.45
C TRP A 51 -15.10 -18.71 11.36
N LEU A 52 -14.66 -18.56 10.10
CA LEU A 52 -14.95 -19.52 9.04
C LEU A 52 -14.43 -20.91 9.39
N ILE A 53 -13.18 -21.02 9.87
CA ILE A 53 -12.58 -22.30 10.30
C ILE A 53 -13.42 -22.92 11.41
N VAL A 54 -13.72 -22.17 12.47
CA VAL A 54 -14.53 -22.66 13.59
C VAL A 54 -15.93 -23.10 13.15
N ALA A 55 -16.59 -22.32 12.31
CA ALA A 55 -17.93 -22.64 11.80
C ALA A 55 -17.90 -23.91 10.91
N THR A 56 -16.86 -24.06 10.10
CA THR A 56 -16.65 -25.21 9.22
C THR A 56 -16.41 -26.47 10.05
N THR A 57 -15.51 -26.42 11.04
CA THR A 57 -15.29 -27.53 11.97
C THR A 57 -16.59 -27.93 12.67
N GLN A 58 -17.31 -26.97 13.26
CA GLN A 58 -18.60 -27.26 13.92
C GLN A 58 -19.64 -27.89 12.98
N TYR A 59 -19.64 -27.47 11.71
CA TYR A 59 -20.55 -28.00 10.71
C TYR A 59 -20.24 -29.48 10.38
N PHE A 60 -18.96 -29.85 10.26
CA PHE A 60 -18.53 -31.22 9.96
C PHE A 60 -18.54 -32.14 11.19
N THR A 61 -18.30 -31.63 12.40
CA THR A 61 -18.35 -32.39 13.67
C THR A 61 -19.79 -32.62 14.17
N GLY A 62 -20.81 -32.44 13.32
CA GLY A 62 -22.18 -32.89 13.58
C GLY A 62 -23.22 -31.79 13.85
N ARG A 63 -22.85 -30.50 13.93
CA ARG A 63 -23.83 -29.40 14.03
C ARG A 63 -24.21 -28.84 12.66
N ARG A 64 -24.82 -29.67 11.80
CA ARG A 64 -25.22 -29.28 10.44
C ARG A 64 -26.45 -28.36 10.42
N THR A 65 -26.29 -27.13 10.86
CA THR A 65 -27.38 -26.15 10.92
C THR A 65 -27.40 -25.21 9.72
N GLU A 66 -28.60 -24.79 9.30
CA GLU A 66 -28.82 -23.76 8.27
C GLU A 66 -28.21 -22.38 8.63
N LYS A 67 -27.94 -22.16 9.92
CA LYS A 67 -27.23 -20.98 10.40
C LYS A 67 -25.73 -21.09 10.09
N LEU A 68 -25.11 -22.24 10.38
CA LEU A 68 -23.70 -22.48 10.10
C LEU A 68 -23.41 -22.49 8.61
N LYS A 69 -24.27 -23.10 7.78
CA LYS A 69 -24.18 -22.99 6.31
C LYS A 69 -24.13 -21.53 5.85
N GLY A 70 -25.07 -20.70 6.34
CA GLY A 70 -25.10 -19.28 5.99
C GLY A 70 -23.83 -18.54 6.40
N ILE A 71 -23.27 -18.84 7.58
CA ILE A 71 -21.99 -18.26 8.02
C ILE A 71 -20.86 -18.67 7.08
N ILE A 72 -20.74 -19.97 6.80
CA ILE A 72 -19.69 -20.54 5.94
C ILE A 72 -19.73 -19.90 4.55
N TYR A 73 -20.87 -19.94 3.87
CA TYR A 73 -20.99 -19.38 2.52
C TYR A 73 -20.69 -17.88 2.47
N THR A 74 -21.19 -17.10 3.43
CA THR A 74 -20.95 -15.65 3.44
C THR A 74 -19.50 -15.32 3.70
N LYS A 75 -18.88 -15.98 4.68
CA LYS A 75 -17.47 -15.77 5.03
C LYS A 75 -16.56 -16.20 3.89
N LEU A 76 -16.86 -17.33 3.24
CA LEU A 76 -16.11 -17.82 2.08
C LEU A 76 -16.21 -16.86 0.89
N ALA A 77 -17.42 -16.37 0.58
CA ALA A 77 -17.62 -15.36 -0.46
C ALA A 77 -16.85 -14.06 -0.18
N MET A 78 -16.88 -13.58 1.07
CA MET A 78 -16.15 -12.37 1.48
C MET A 78 -14.63 -12.57 1.42
N SER A 79 -14.12 -13.72 1.86
CA SER A 79 -12.70 -14.06 1.73
C SER A 79 -12.26 -14.14 0.27
N LEU A 80 -13.06 -14.75 -0.61
CA LEU A 80 -12.77 -14.81 -2.04
C LEU A 80 -12.73 -13.40 -2.65
N GLY A 81 -13.73 -12.58 -2.34
CA GLY A 81 -13.81 -11.19 -2.79
C GLY A 81 -12.61 -10.36 -2.33
N PHE A 82 -12.15 -10.55 -1.09
CA PHE A 82 -10.96 -9.89 -0.56
C PHE A 82 -9.68 -10.32 -1.28
N ILE A 83 -9.50 -11.62 -1.54
CA ILE A 83 -8.34 -12.12 -2.30
C ILE A 83 -8.35 -11.54 -3.71
N LEU A 84 -9.50 -11.55 -4.39
CA LEU A 84 -9.64 -10.97 -5.73
C LEU A 84 -9.35 -9.47 -5.73
N PHE A 85 -9.84 -8.74 -4.73
CA PHE A 85 -9.57 -7.32 -4.56
C PHE A 85 -8.07 -7.04 -4.33
N MET A 86 -7.41 -7.85 -3.50
CA MET A 86 -5.96 -7.73 -3.28
C MET A 86 -5.16 -8.05 -4.54
N VAL A 87 -5.52 -9.11 -5.27
CA VAL A 87 -4.87 -9.43 -6.55
C VAL A 87 -5.07 -8.30 -7.56
N TYR A 88 -6.27 -7.73 -7.62
CA TYR A 88 -6.56 -6.58 -8.47
C TYR A 88 -5.69 -5.37 -8.10
N ILE A 89 -5.64 -4.98 -6.83
CA ILE A 89 -4.78 -3.86 -6.38
C ILE A 89 -3.32 -4.15 -6.68
N ILE A 90 -2.82 -5.36 -6.40
CA ILE A 90 -1.41 -5.70 -6.63
C ILE A 90 -1.09 -5.65 -8.12
N ARG A 91 -1.98 -6.16 -8.99
CA ARG A 91 -1.80 -6.09 -10.45
C ARG A 91 -1.88 -4.67 -10.97
N GLU A 92 -2.87 -3.89 -10.56
CA GLU A 92 -2.99 -2.48 -10.94
C GLU A 92 -1.79 -1.69 -10.44
N THR A 93 -1.31 -1.97 -9.22
CA THR A 93 -0.08 -1.38 -8.69
C THR A 93 1.13 -1.88 -9.46
N THR A 94 1.15 -3.10 -9.99
CA THR A 94 2.28 -3.63 -10.78
C THR A 94 2.32 -3.00 -12.17
N ASP A 95 1.17 -2.93 -12.85
CA ASP A 95 1.01 -2.35 -14.18
C ASP A 95 1.18 -0.81 -14.14
N ASN A 96 0.68 -0.15 -13.09
CA ASN A 96 0.94 1.27 -12.82
C ASN A 96 2.29 1.51 -12.12
N SER A 97 2.94 0.46 -11.60
CA SER A 97 4.37 0.45 -11.25
C SER A 97 5.24 0.18 -12.47
N GLY A 98 4.76 0.58 -13.64
CA GLY A 98 5.49 1.59 -14.38
C GLY A 98 5.90 2.82 -13.52
N PHE A 99 6.54 2.61 -12.37
CA PHE A 99 7.84 3.22 -12.20
C PHE A 99 8.58 2.84 -13.49
N LYS A 100 8.46 3.72 -14.50
CA LYS A 100 9.68 4.14 -15.16
C LYS A 100 10.63 4.33 -14.00
N LYS A 101 11.52 3.36 -13.82
CA LYS A 101 12.82 3.61 -13.25
C LYS A 101 13.26 4.82 -14.08
N LYS A 102 13.02 6.03 -13.57
CA LYS A 102 13.82 7.16 -13.96
C LYS A 102 15.18 6.65 -13.57
N GLU A 103 15.89 6.12 -14.56
CA GLU A 103 17.29 5.78 -14.40
C GLU A 103 17.88 6.98 -13.69
N ASP A 104 18.54 6.76 -12.54
CA ASP A 104 19.08 7.81 -11.67
C ASP A 104 19.78 8.88 -12.52
N GLU A 105 19.03 9.90 -12.96
CA GLU A 105 19.44 10.76 -14.05
C GLU A 105 20.19 11.89 -13.40
N ILE A 106 21.51 11.80 -13.49
CA ILE A 106 22.40 12.79 -12.94
C ILE A 106 22.74 13.74 -14.07
N THR A 107 22.07 14.90 -14.07
CA THR A 107 22.35 15.97 -15.02
C THR A 107 23.34 16.93 -14.39
N ILE A 108 24.45 17.18 -15.08
CA ILE A 108 25.39 18.24 -14.72
C ILE A 108 25.23 19.39 -15.71
N GLU A 109 24.85 20.56 -15.19
CA GLU A 109 24.80 21.80 -15.95
C GLU A 109 25.99 22.70 -15.57
N GLU A 110 26.75 23.12 -16.58
CA GLU A 110 27.81 24.12 -16.45
C GLU A 110 27.36 25.43 -17.10
N SER A 111 27.38 26.53 -16.34
CA SER A 111 27.04 27.89 -16.81
C SER A 111 28.01 28.90 -16.21
N GLY A 112 29.00 29.34 -17.00
CA GLY A 112 30.05 30.25 -16.55
C GLY A 112 30.88 29.65 -15.41
N ASP A 113 30.97 30.37 -14.28
CA ASP A 113 31.67 29.90 -13.07
C ASP A 113 30.83 28.96 -12.18
N THR A 114 29.64 28.57 -12.65
CA THR A 114 28.68 27.78 -11.87
C THR A 114 28.53 26.38 -12.44
N THR A 115 28.67 25.37 -11.59
CA THR A 115 28.39 23.96 -11.88
C THR A 115 27.29 23.48 -10.97
N THR A 116 26.16 23.04 -11.53
CA THR A 116 25.05 22.47 -10.76
C THR A 116 24.83 21.02 -11.17
N MET A 117 24.77 20.13 -10.18
CA MET A 117 24.38 18.73 -10.35
C MET A 117 22.97 18.54 -9.84
N TYR A 118 22.15 17.93 -10.68
CA TYR A 118 20.79 17.54 -10.38
C TYR A 118 20.71 16.03 -10.27
N HIS A 119 19.94 15.55 -9.29
CA HIS A 119 19.49 14.16 -9.21
C HIS A 119 17.97 14.18 -9.39
N ASP A 120 17.46 13.55 -10.45
CA ASP A 120 16.02 13.54 -10.79
C ASP A 120 15.37 14.92 -10.91
N GLY A 121 16.16 15.94 -11.27
CA GLY A 121 15.72 17.34 -11.38
C GLY A 121 15.79 18.15 -10.08
N SER A 122 16.25 17.56 -8.97
CA SER A 122 16.51 18.27 -7.71
C SER A 122 18.01 18.61 -7.57
N PRO A 123 18.40 19.85 -7.23
CA PRO A 123 19.80 20.21 -7.09
C PRO A 123 20.41 19.57 -5.84
N VAL A 124 21.44 18.74 -6.05
CA VAL A 124 22.17 18.04 -4.98
C VAL A 124 23.52 18.69 -4.69
N TYR A 125 24.11 19.34 -5.70
CA TYR A 125 25.39 20.02 -5.60
C TYR A 125 25.39 21.30 -6.45
N VAL A 126 25.82 22.41 -5.86
CA VAL A 126 26.06 23.66 -6.58
C VAL A 126 27.45 24.17 -6.22
N LYS A 127 28.30 24.36 -7.23
CA LYS A 127 29.59 25.04 -7.10
C LYS A 127 29.53 26.38 -7.82
N VAL A 128 29.90 27.45 -7.13
CA VAL A 128 30.06 28.79 -7.72
C VAL A 128 31.44 29.29 -7.37
N ARG A 129 32.35 29.38 -8.34
CA ARG A 129 33.77 29.73 -8.12
C ARG A 129 34.42 28.83 -7.05
N ASP A 130 34.75 29.40 -5.89
CA ASP A 130 35.37 28.72 -4.76
C ASP A 130 34.37 28.27 -3.68
N SER A 131 33.08 28.59 -3.85
CA SER A 131 32.03 28.22 -2.91
C SER A 131 31.30 26.95 -3.36
N VAL A 132 31.06 26.05 -2.40
CA VAL A 132 30.33 24.80 -2.62
C VAL A 132 29.14 24.75 -1.67
N LEU A 133 27.96 24.46 -2.22
CA LEU A 133 26.76 24.16 -1.47
C LEU A 133 26.37 22.70 -1.70
N LEU A 134 26.36 21.94 -0.61
CA LEU A 134 25.99 20.52 -0.58
C LEU A 134 24.65 20.38 0.10
N ASN A 135 23.68 19.79 -0.59
CA ASN A 135 22.39 19.48 0.00
C ASN A 135 22.37 18.00 0.45
N PHE A 136 22.57 17.78 1.75
CA PHE A 136 22.63 16.43 2.36
C PHE A 136 21.27 15.74 2.54
N ILE A 137 20.21 16.23 1.87
CA ILE A 137 18.86 15.66 2.01
C ILE A 137 18.78 14.24 1.43
N ASP A 138 19.77 13.83 0.63
CA ASP A 138 19.75 12.51 0.00
C ASP A 138 21.04 11.71 0.27
N LEU A 139 20.89 10.55 0.90
CA LEU A 139 21.94 9.54 1.12
C LEU A 139 22.09 8.64 -0.12
N THR A 140 21.81 9.16 -1.31
CA THR A 140 21.80 8.41 -2.55
C THR A 140 23.21 8.02 -2.97
N LYS A 141 23.42 6.71 -3.15
CA LYS A 141 24.64 6.18 -3.77
C LYS A 141 24.61 6.56 -5.25
N VAL A 142 25.35 7.61 -5.59
CA VAL A 142 25.53 8.04 -6.97
C VAL A 142 26.19 6.92 -7.78
N ASN A 143 25.48 6.43 -8.81
CA ASN A 143 26.06 5.56 -9.83
C ASN A 143 26.63 6.44 -10.95
N TRP A 144 27.96 6.50 -11.03
CA TRP A 144 28.68 7.38 -11.96
C TRP A 144 28.56 6.98 -13.43
N ASP A 145 28.06 5.78 -13.72
CA ASP A 145 27.91 5.27 -15.09
C ASP A 145 26.76 5.94 -15.87
N ASN A 146 25.85 6.64 -15.19
CA ASN A 146 24.62 7.24 -15.76
C ASN A 146 24.65 8.79 -15.83
N VAL A 147 25.84 9.40 -15.72
CA VAL A 147 25.96 10.86 -15.68
C VAL A 147 25.96 11.45 -17.10
N GLU A 148 24.97 12.29 -17.41
CA GLU A 148 24.93 13.06 -18.65
C GLU A 148 25.42 14.49 -18.39
N ARG A 149 26.41 14.94 -19.18
CA ARG A 149 26.95 16.30 -19.09
C ARG A 149 26.32 17.19 -20.14
N ILE A 150 25.65 18.25 -19.71
CA ILE A 150 25.07 19.27 -20.59
C ILE A 150 25.88 20.56 -20.42
N LYS A 151 26.49 21.01 -21.50
CA LYS A 151 27.22 22.28 -21.54
C LYS A 151 26.36 23.32 -22.25
N LYS A 152 25.99 24.40 -21.55
CA LYS A 152 25.27 25.54 -22.13
C LYS A 152 26.22 26.70 -22.43
#